data_AF-A0A939HB89-F1
#
_entry.id   AF-A0A939HB89-F1
#
_cell.length_a   1.000
_cell.length_b   1.000
_cell.length_c   1.000
_cell.angle_alpha   90.00
_cell.angle_beta   90.00
_cell.angle_gamma   90.00
#
_symmetry.space_group_name_H-M   'P 1'
#
loop_
_entity.id
_entity.type
_entity.pdbx_description
1 polymer ?
#
loop_
_entity_poly.entity_id
_entity_poly.type
_entity_poly.pdbx_seq_one_letter_code
_entity_poly.pdbx_strand_id
1 'polypeptide(L)'
;MEKTKLTGQYYSDENKIVFNFEEGQSLELNTENDIDFTDLVKQLTFLIETEKEIDISLDEPEDPKLKIIYETITEIIETYNLNLKDFMTAQDVDKDED
;
A
#
# COMPACT_ATOMS: atom_id res chain seq x y z
N MET A 1 14.98 -7.39 5.17
CA MET A 1 13.90 -7.07 4.24
C MET A 1 14.13 -5.68 3.68
N GLU A 2 14.07 -5.53 2.37
CA GLU A 2 14.11 -4.20 1.76
C GLU A 2 12.75 -3.52 1.92
N LYS A 3 12.76 -2.19 1.99
CA LYS A 3 11.55 -1.38 2.09
C LYS A 3 11.39 -0.54 0.83
N THR A 4 10.17 -0.42 0.34
CA THR A 4 9.79 0.53 -0.69
C THR A 4 8.92 1.61 -0.07
N LYS A 5 9.09 2.86 -0.48
CA LYS A 5 8.29 3.97 0.04
C LYS A 5 7.03 4.17 -0.78
N LEU A 6 5.88 4.21 -0.10
CA LEU A 6 4.60 4.64 -0.66
C LEU A 6 4.27 6.03 -0.12
N THR A 7 4.37 7.04 -0.97
CA THR A 7 3.92 8.41 -0.64
C THR A 7 2.58 8.67 -1.27
N GLY A 8 1.76 9.54 -0.70
CA GLY A 8 0.51 9.89 -1.34
C GLY A 8 -0.02 11.25 -0.95
N GLN A 9 -0.71 11.85 -1.91
CA GLN A 9 -1.14 13.23 -1.88
C GLN A 9 -2.55 13.34 -2.46
N TYR A 10 -3.40 14.10 -1.77
CA TYR A 10 -4.72 14.44 -2.26
C TYR A 10 -4.69 15.70 -3.13
N TYR A 11 -5.35 15.64 -4.27
CA TYR A 11 -5.52 16.73 -5.22
C TYR A 11 -6.99 17.13 -5.25
N SER A 12 -7.37 18.12 -4.44
CA SER A 12 -8.76 18.58 -4.28
C SER A 12 -9.40 19.02 -5.58
N ASP A 13 -8.64 19.72 -6.43
CA ASP A 13 -9.16 20.28 -7.68
C ASP A 13 -9.47 19.21 -8.73
N GLU A 14 -8.92 18.00 -8.56
CA GLU A 14 -9.03 16.89 -9.48
C GLU A 14 -9.78 15.68 -8.90
N ASN A 15 -10.29 15.81 -7.66
CA ASN A 15 -10.96 14.72 -6.93
C ASN A 15 -10.19 13.40 -7.02
N LYS A 16 -8.87 13.45 -6.78
CA LYS A 16 -8.02 12.26 -6.87
C LYS A 16 -7.01 12.20 -5.73
N ILE A 17 -6.65 11.00 -5.34
CA ILE A 17 -5.48 10.73 -4.50
C ILE A 17 -4.45 10.05 -5.38
N VAL A 18 -3.23 10.60 -5.42
CA VAL A 18 -2.11 9.99 -6.14
C VAL A 18 -1.15 9.41 -5.13
N PHE A 19 -0.84 8.13 -5.29
CA PHE A 19 0.18 7.42 -4.55
C PHE A 19 1.38 7.21 -5.45
N ASN A 20 2.59 7.45 -4.96
CA ASN A 20 3.83 7.22 -5.68
C ASN A 20 4.68 6.24 -4.90
N PHE A 21 5.03 5.15 -5.58
CA PHE A 21 6.04 4.20 -5.15
C PHE A 21 7.42 4.71 -5.56
N GLU A 22 8.43 4.50 -4.72
CA GLU A 22 9.82 4.89 -4.99
C GLU A 22 10.38 4.28 -6.30
N GLU A 23 9.80 3.17 -6.73
CA GLU A 23 10.15 2.43 -7.96
C GLU A 23 9.61 3.09 -9.24
N GLY A 24 9.08 4.31 -9.15
CA GLY A 24 8.60 5.10 -10.28
C GLY A 24 7.20 4.73 -10.76
N GLN A 25 6.47 3.94 -9.98
CA GLN A 25 5.08 3.60 -10.24
C GLN A 25 4.16 4.55 -9.48
N SER A 26 3.07 4.97 -10.12
CA SER A 26 2.03 5.76 -9.48
C SER A 26 0.69 5.03 -9.53
N LEU A 27 -0.08 5.14 -8.45
CA LEU A 27 -1.46 4.72 -8.36
C LEU A 27 -2.33 5.96 -8.22
N GLU A 28 -3.37 6.07 -9.05
CA GLU A 28 -4.33 7.16 -8.97
C GLU A 28 -5.68 6.60 -8.54
N LEU A 29 -6.23 7.13 -7.45
CA LEU A 29 -7.57 6.81 -6.99
C LEU A 29 -8.48 8.01 -7.26
N ASN A 30 -9.44 7.83 -8.15
CA ASN A 30 -10.49 8.81 -8.38
C ASN A 30 -11.51 8.74 -7.23
N THR A 31 -11.81 9.88 -6.61
CA THR A 31 -12.71 10.00 -5.46
C THR A 31 -14.09 10.54 -5.81
N GLU A 32 -14.40 10.81 -7.08
CA GLU A 32 -15.74 11.23 -7.53
C GLU A 32 -16.74 10.08 -7.52
N ASN A 33 -16.31 8.88 -7.94
CA ASN A 33 -17.14 7.69 -8.11
C ASN A 33 -16.77 6.60 -7.10
N ASP A 34 -17.26 5.37 -7.34
CA ASP A 34 -16.78 4.19 -6.64
C ASP A 34 -15.27 4.05 -6.82
N ILE A 35 -14.58 3.84 -5.71
CA ILE A 35 -13.11 3.77 -5.70
C ILE A 35 -12.69 2.39 -6.19
N ASP A 36 -11.87 2.38 -7.23
CA ASP A 36 -11.26 1.17 -7.76
C ASP A 36 -9.87 0.96 -7.17
N PHE A 37 -9.73 -0.07 -6.32
CA PHE A 37 -8.45 -0.47 -5.73
C PHE A 37 -7.70 -1.53 -6.57
N THR A 38 -8.18 -1.87 -7.76
CA THR A 38 -7.58 -2.93 -8.58
C THR A 38 -6.09 -2.70 -8.83
N ASP A 39 -5.69 -1.48 -9.16
CA ASP A 39 -4.28 -1.18 -9.42
C ASP A 39 -3.44 -1.19 -8.14
N LEU A 40 -4.01 -0.84 -6.98
CA LEU A 40 -3.35 -1.01 -5.68
C LEU A 40 -3.04 -2.49 -5.45
N VAL A 41 -4.04 -3.36 -5.60
CA VAL A 41 -3.88 -4.81 -5.41
C VAL A 41 -2.83 -5.39 -6.35
N LYS A 42 -2.80 -4.97 -7.63
CA LYS A 42 -1.75 -5.40 -8.57
C LYS A 42 -0.35 -5.01 -8.08
N GLN A 43 -0.16 -3.80 -7.59
CA GLN A 43 1.14 -3.35 -7.10
C GLN A 43 1.55 -4.08 -5.82
N LEU A 44 0.63 -4.29 -4.89
CA LEU A 44 0.91 -5.10 -3.70
C LEU A 44 1.34 -6.52 -4.09
N THR A 45 0.65 -7.13 -5.05
CA THR A 45 1.00 -8.46 -5.56
C THR A 45 2.42 -8.51 -6.12
N PHE A 46 2.80 -7.51 -6.92
CA PHE A 46 4.18 -7.40 -7.43
C PHE A 46 5.20 -7.27 -6.29
N LEU A 47 4.89 -6.48 -5.26
CA LEU A 47 5.80 -6.30 -4.12
C LEU A 47 5.95 -7.56 -3.26
N ILE A 48 4.91 -8.41 -3.15
CA ILE A 48 5.02 -9.76 -2.55
C ILE A 48 6.08 -10.58 -3.27
N GLU A 49 6.03 -10.62 -4.62
CA GLU A 49 6.97 -11.40 -5.43
C GLU A 49 8.42 -10.93 -5.25
N THR A 50 8.61 -9.66 -4.90
CA THR A 50 9.93 -9.06 -4.63
C THR A 50 10.31 -9.01 -3.14
N GLU A 51 9.46 -9.53 -2.26
CA GLU A 51 9.69 -9.57 -0.80
C GLU A 51 10.00 -8.19 -0.19
N LYS A 52 9.25 -7.16 -0.61
CA LYS A 52 9.45 -5.78 -0.13
C LYS A 52 8.38 -5.36 0.85
N GLU A 53 8.78 -4.87 2.02
CA GLU A 53 7.86 -4.16 2.91
C GLU A 53 7.54 -2.77 2.35
N ILE A 54 6.37 -2.24 2.70
CA ILE A 54 5.95 -0.90 2.30
C ILE A 54 6.02 0.03 3.51
N ASP A 55 6.76 1.13 3.38
CA ASP A 55 6.73 2.25 4.31
C ASP A 55 5.77 3.33 3.79
N ILE A 56 4.75 3.66 4.56
CA ILE A 56 3.66 4.55 4.13
C ILE A 56 3.89 5.96 4.66
N SER A 57 3.77 6.94 3.77
CA SER A 57 3.77 8.36 4.11
C SER A 57 2.64 9.05 3.36
N LEU A 58 1.46 9.11 3.98
CA LEU A 58 0.28 9.77 3.45
C LEU A 58 -0.05 10.99 4.31
N ASP A 59 -0.39 12.10 3.67
CA ASP A 59 -0.93 13.25 4.39
C ASP A 59 -2.37 12.93 4.83
N GLU A 60 -2.67 13.08 6.12
CA GLU A 60 -4.03 12.87 6.64
C GLU A 60 -4.98 13.97 6.13
N PRO A 61 -6.06 13.62 5.41
CA PRO A 61 -7.00 14.61 4.88
C PRO A 61 -8.03 15.04 5.93
N GLU A 62 -8.48 16.31 5.85
CA GLU A 62 -9.54 16.83 6.72
C GLU A 62 -10.95 16.39 6.30
N ASP A 63 -11.15 16.07 5.01
CA ASP A 63 -12.46 15.66 4.49
C ASP A 63 -12.84 14.26 4.99
N PRO A 64 -14.06 14.07 5.54
CA PRO A 64 -14.48 12.78 6.11
C PRO A 64 -14.48 11.61 5.11
N LYS A 65 -14.83 11.85 3.85
CA LYS A 65 -14.82 10.80 2.82
C LYS A 65 -13.37 10.41 2.54
N LEU A 66 -12.49 11.38 2.38
CA LEU A 66 -11.06 11.11 2.13
C LEU A 66 -10.39 10.44 3.31
N LYS A 67 -10.79 10.78 4.54
CA LYS A 67 -10.29 10.12 5.75
C LYS A 67 -10.60 8.63 5.76
N ILE A 68 -11.81 8.23 5.35
CA ILE A 68 -12.16 6.81 5.20
C ILE A 68 -11.25 6.12 4.17
N ILE A 69 -10.96 6.79 3.04
CA ILE A 69 -10.09 6.24 2.00
C ILE A 69 -8.65 6.09 2.53
N TYR A 70 -8.15 7.11 3.21
CA TYR A 70 -6.85 7.12 3.86
C TYR A 70 -6.71 5.97 4.87
N GLU A 71 -7.69 5.81 5.77
CA GLU A 71 -7.71 4.76 6.79
C GLU A 71 -7.74 3.37 6.15
N THR A 72 -8.58 3.19 5.13
CA THR A 72 -8.70 1.92 4.38
C THR A 72 -7.37 1.52 3.74
N ILE A 73 -6.69 2.46 3.09
CA ILE A 73 -5.40 2.17 2.43
C ILE A 73 -4.34 1.87 3.47
N THR A 74 -4.30 2.62 4.56
CA THR A 74 -3.37 2.36 5.67
C THR A 74 -3.56 0.94 6.21
N GLU A 75 -4.81 0.52 6.46
CA GLU A 75 -5.12 -0.83 6.95
C GLU A 75 -4.73 -1.93 5.96
N ILE A 76 -4.96 -1.72 4.65
CA ILE A 76 -4.55 -2.66 3.60
C ILE A 76 -3.04 -2.89 3.63
N ILE A 77 -2.25 -1.81 3.71
CA ILE A 77 -0.79 -1.91 3.69
C ILE A 77 -0.23 -2.47 5.01
N GLU A 78 -0.78 -2.09 6.15
CA GLU A 78 -0.39 -2.66 7.45
C GLU A 78 -0.65 -4.17 7.47
N THR A 79 -1.82 -4.59 7.01
CA THR A 79 -2.19 -6.00 6.88
C THR A 79 -1.27 -6.74 5.91
N TYR A 80 -0.93 -6.11 4.79
CA TYR A 80 0.05 -6.63 3.83
C TYR A 80 1.41 -6.90 4.50
N ASN A 81 1.98 -5.90 5.19
CA ASN A 81 3.29 -6.03 5.84
C ASN A 81 3.29 -7.10 6.93
N LEU A 82 2.21 -7.21 7.71
CA LEU A 82 2.04 -8.25 8.72
C LEU A 82 2.04 -9.65 8.10
N ASN A 83 1.21 -9.87 7.06
CA ASN A 83 1.12 -11.16 6.38
C ASN A 83 2.44 -11.55 5.71
N LEU A 84 3.15 -10.58 5.11
CA LEU A 84 4.44 -10.80 4.49
C LEU A 84 5.49 -11.26 5.52
N LYS A 85 5.51 -10.62 6.69
CA LYS A 85 6.38 -11.01 7.80
C LYS A 85 6.07 -12.42 8.30
N ASP A 86 4.79 -12.76 8.46
CA ASP A 86 4.37 -14.10 8.88
C ASP A 86 4.79 -15.16 7.85
N PHE A 87 4.61 -14.87 6.56
CA PHE A 87 5.02 -15.74 5.46
C PHE A 87 6.54 -15.99 5.45
N MET A 88 7.35 -14.96 5.65
CA MET A 88 8.80 -15.11 5.74
C MET A 88 9.24 -15.89 6.99
N THR A 89 8.62 -15.60 8.13
CA THR A 89 8.95 -16.30 9.39
C THR A 89 8.62 -17.79 9.28
N ALA A 90 7.52 -18.15 8.62
CA ALA A 90 7.17 -19.55 8.37
C ALA A 90 8.18 -20.28 7.48
N GLN A 91 8.75 -19.60 6.47
CA GLN A 91 9.78 -20.20 5.60
C GLN A 91 11.13 -20.44 6.29
N ASP A 92 11.49 -19.62 7.29
CA ASP A 92 12.75 -19.80 8.02
C ASP A 92 12.69 -20.94 9.05
N VAL A 93 11.50 -21.25 9.59
CA VAL A 93 11.33 -22.37 10.53
C VAL A 93 11.48 -23.73 9.84
N ASP A 94 11.16 -23.84 8.54
CA ASP A 94 11.34 -25.06 7.75
C ASP A 94 12.81 -25.32 7.33
N LYS A 95 13.73 -24.37 7.55
CA LYS A 95 15.16 -24.51 7.16
C LYS A 95 16.09 -24.99 8.27
N ASP A 96 15.61 -25.10 9.51
CA ASP A 96 16.39 -25.54 10.67
C ASP A 96 16.15 -27.03 11.05
N GLU A 97 15.47 -27.82 10.20
CA GLU A 97 15.24 -29.27 10.40
C GLU A 97 16.15 -30.21 9.55
N ASP A 98 17.30 -29.76 9.03
CA ASP A 98 18.33 -30.64 8.41
C ASP A 98 19.67 -30.67 9.18
#